data_AF-A0A1F3SZB4-F1
#
_entry.id   AF-A0A1F3SZB4-F1
#
_cell.length_a   1.000
_cell.length_b   1.000
_cell.length_c   1.000
_cell.angle_alpha   90.00
_cell.angle_beta   90.00
_cell.angle_gamma   90.00
#
_symmetry.space_group_name_H-M   'P 1'
#
loop_
_entity.id
_entity.type
_entity.pdbx_description
1 polymer ?
#
loop_
_entity_poly.entity_id
_entity_poly.type
_entity_poly.pdbx_seq_one_letter_code
_entity_poly.pdbx_strand_id
1 'polypeptide(L)'
;MGPLNQQQFENTVERFAEIDLSDLAKRSLWDGRNQSDVWSFYCPLCACARRVTGRPRPGGIRHVAQIALSTAMFMLAAWPWFSWKGAVAIVPLWAAFEVFYRLRMRAALACPHCGFDPFLYLRDRASARREVERHWRRRFEEKGIPYPEKGSKKGKKSAPSAAQ
;
A
#
# COMPACT_ATOMS: atom_id res chain seq x y z
N MET A 1 19.68 -6.76 -7.07
CA MET A 1 18.98 -7.26 -5.86
C MET A 1 19.07 -8.78 -5.89
N GLY A 2 19.90 -9.37 -5.04
CA GLY A 2 20.02 -10.83 -4.94
C GLY A 2 18.75 -11.48 -4.38
N PRO A 3 18.52 -12.79 -4.60
CA PRO A 3 17.42 -13.50 -3.96
C PRO A 3 17.59 -13.46 -2.44
N LEU A 4 16.56 -12.98 -1.73
CA LEU A 4 16.48 -13.10 -0.27
C LEU A 4 16.52 -14.58 0.09
N ASN A 5 17.49 -14.96 0.93
CA ASN A 5 17.59 -16.31 1.49
C ASN A 5 16.38 -16.57 2.41
N GLN A 6 15.92 -17.82 2.51
CA GLN A 6 14.79 -18.23 3.35
C GLN A 6 14.94 -17.76 4.81
N GLN A 7 16.17 -17.81 5.35
CA GLN A 7 16.51 -17.27 6.67
C GLN A 7 16.26 -15.76 6.79
N GLN A 8 16.51 -14.98 5.73
CA GLN A 8 16.24 -13.54 5.76
C GLN A 8 14.73 -13.27 5.80
N PHE A 9 13.92 -14.12 5.16
CA PHE A 9 12.46 -14.00 5.24
C PHE A 9 11.96 -14.26 6.66
N GLU A 10 12.38 -15.36 7.30
CA GLU A 10 11.99 -15.69 8.68
C GLU A 10 12.40 -14.59 9.67
N ASN A 11 13.66 -14.13 9.60
CA ASN A 11 14.14 -13.00 10.41
C ASN A 11 13.33 -11.71 10.18
N THR A 12 12.84 -11.47 8.96
CA THR A 12 12.02 -10.29 8.65
C THR A 12 10.62 -10.42 9.25
N VAL A 13 10.02 -11.61 9.21
CA VAL A 13 8.70 -11.87 9.79
C VAL A 13 8.74 -11.78 11.31
N GLU A 14 9.78 -12.34 11.94
CA GLU A 14 9.97 -12.25 13.40
C GLU A 14 10.22 -10.81 13.85
N ARG A 15 11.10 -10.06 13.16
CA ARG A 15 11.24 -8.61 13.40
C ARG A 15 9.91 -7.88 13.29
N PHE A 16 9.07 -8.23 12.32
CA PHE A 16 7.77 -7.58 12.17
C PHE A 16 6.78 -7.87 13.31
N ALA A 17 6.95 -8.99 14.01
CA ALA A 17 6.18 -9.31 15.20
C ALA A 17 6.67 -8.50 16.42
N GLU A 18 7.96 -8.19 16.49
CA GLU A 18 8.58 -7.43 17.59
C GLU A 18 8.52 -5.90 17.44
N ILE A 19 8.32 -5.37 16.23
CA ILE A 19 8.26 -3.91 16.05
C ILE A 19 7.05 -3.34 16.83
N ASP A 20 7.36 -2.67 17.94
CA ASP A 20 6.38 -1.98 18.77
C ASP A 20 5.83 -0.76 18.01
N LEU A 21 4.53 -0.81 17.73
CA LEU A 21 3.82 0.26 17.05
C LEU A 21 3.89 1.59 17.79
N SER A 22 4.06 1.58 19.11
CA SER A 22 4.17 2.81 19.87
C SER A 22 5.41 3.61 19.50
N ASP A 23 6.48 2.94 19.07
CA ASP A 23 7.72 3.55 18.61
C ASP A 23 7.63 4.02 17.15
N LEU A 24 6.94 3.26 16.29
CA LEU A 24 6.61 3.69 14.92
C LEU A 24 5.60 4.84 14.87
N ALA A 25 4.77 5.02 15.90
CA ALA A 25 3.87 6.17 15.99
C ALA A 25 4.62 7.43 16.47
N LYS A 26 5.65 7.26 17.33
CA LYS A 26 6.50 8.35 17.82
C LYS A 26 7.48 8.87 16.76
N ARG A 27 8.02 7.98 15.92
CA ARG A 27 8.77 8.38 14.72
C ARG A 27 7.77 8.58 13.59
N SER A 28 7.53 9.81 13.15
CA SER A 28 6.64 10.02 12.01
C SER A 28 7.11 9.15 10.84
N LEU A 29 6.30 8.18 10.39
CA LEU A 29 6.53 7.36 9.18
C LEU A 29 6.92 8.21 7.96
N TRP A 30 6.50 9.46 8.02
CA TRP A 30 6.86 10.57 7.16
C TRP A 30 8.13 11.20 7.72
N ASP A 31 9.26 10.86 7.11
CA ASP A 31 10.50 11.58 7.40
C ASP A 31 10.33 13.04 6.96
N GLY A 32 10.88 13.97 7.74
CA GLY A 32 10.52 15.39 7.76
C GLY A 32 10.29 16.00 6.38
N ARG A 33 9.27 16.88 6.28
CA ARG A 33 8.99 17.74 5.13
C ARG A 33 10.21 18.62 4.83
N ASN A 34 11.22 18.08 4.17
CA ASN A 34 12.20 18.89 3.46
C ASN A 34 11.43 19.66 2.38
N GLN A 35 11.83 20.90 2.12
CA GLN A 35 11.15 21.86 1.25
C GLN A 35 10.99 21.40 -0.21
N SER A 36 11.52 20.22 -0.55
CA SER A 36 11.36 19.57 -1.84
C SER A 36 10.01 18.85 -1.94
N ASP A 37 9.42 18.86 -3.14
CA ASP A 37 8.09 18.31 -3.44
C ASP A 37 8.04 16.76 -3.44
N VAL A 38 8.93 16.13 -2.69
CA VAL A 38 9.17 14.69 -2.71
C VAL A 38 8.92 14.14 -1.31
N TRP A 39 7.87 13.32 -1.20
CA TRP A 39 7.54 12.67 0.05
C TRP A 39 8.38 11.40 0.17
N SER A 40 9.22 11.32 1.20
CA SER A 40 9.91 10.09 1.57
C SER A 40 9.22 9.39 2.73
N PHE A 41 8.96 8.09 2.57
CA PHE A 41 8.49 7.24 3.65
C PHE A 41 9.40 6.02 3.81
N TYR A 42 9.50 5.51 5.02
CA TYR A 42 10.29 4.33 5.32
C TYR A 42 9.38 3.11 5.47
N CYS A 43 9.69 2.01 4.77
CA CYS A 43 8.92 0.79 4.94
C CYS A 43 9.42 0.01 6.18
N PRO A 44 8.56 -0.28 7.18
CA PRO A 44 8.99 -0.96 8.40
C PRO A 44 9.38 -2.44 8.17
N LEU A 45 8.92 -3.07 7.09
CA LEU A 45 9.24 -4.47 6.76
C LEU A 45 10.60 -4.60 6.08
N CYS A 46 10.77 -3.92 4.95
CA CYS A 46 11.96 -4.08 4.13
C CYS A 46 13.03 -3.02 4.41
N ALA A 47 12.79 -2.10 5.36
CA ALA A 47 13.76 -1.06 5.73
C ALA A 47 14.21 -0.17 4.54
N CYS A 48 13.45 -0.14 3.45
CA CYS A 48 13.77 0.63 2.27
C CYS A 48 13.11 2.00 2.35
N ALA A 49 13.90 3.05 2.16
CA ALA A 49 13.41 4.40 1.95
C ALA A 49 12.73 4.48 0.58
N ARG A 50 11.53 5.05 0.53
CA ARG A 50 10.77 5.20 -0.71
C ARG A 50 10.39 6.65 -0.93
N ARG A 51 10.60 7.11 -2.15
CA ARG A 51 10.19 8.45 -2.61
C ARG A 51 8.93 8.31 -3.42
N VAL A 52 7.86 8.98 -3.01
CA VAL A 52 6.62 9.10 -3.78
C VAL A 52 6.67 10.41 -4.53
N THR A 53 6.65 10.31 -5.85
CA THR A 53 6.55 11.47 -6.75
C THR A 53 5.09 11.90 -6.82
N GLY A 54 4.69 12.80 -5.92
CA GLY A 54 3.35 13.35 -5.92
C GLY A 54 2.95 13.94 -4.57
N ARG A 55 2.23 15.06 -4.61
CA ARG A 55 1.62 15.64 -3.43
C ARG A 55 0.40 14.81 -3.04
N PRO A 56 0.21 14.43 -1.77
CA PRO A 56 -1.02 13.75 -1.34
C PRO A 56 -2.25 14.66 -1.36
N ARG A 57 -2.04 15.99 -1.39
CA ARG A 57 -3.12 16.98 -1.42
C ARG A 57 -3.41 17.37 -2.88
N PRO A 58 -4.56 16.95 -3.44
CA PRO A 58 -5.01 17.49 -4.72
C PRO A 58 -5.31 18.98 -4.51
N GLY A 59 -4.67 19.85 -5.28
CA GLY A 59 -4.83 21.30 -5.09
C GLY A 59 -3.75 22.17 -5.71
N GLY A 60 -2.69 21.57 -6.29
CA GLY A 60 -1.80 22.33 -7.15
C GLY A 60 -2.56 22.88 -8.36
N ILE A 61 -2.30 24.14 -8.73
CA ILE A 61 -2.94 24.83 -9.87
C ILE A 61 -2.85 23.99 -11.15
N ARG A 62 -1.71 23.33 -11.40
CA ARG A 62 -1.51 22.44 -12.55
C ARG A 62 -2.49 21.27 -12.56
N HIS A 63 -2.77 20.67 -11.40
CA HIS A 63 -3.71 19.57 -11.26
C HIS A 63 -5.14 20.03 -11.55
N VAL A 64 -5.53 21.18 -11.01
CA VAL A 64 -6.85 21.77 -11.25
C VAL A 64 -7.03 22.12 -12.73
N ALA A 65 -6.01 22.71 -13.35
CA ALA A 65 -6.02 23.03 -14.78
C ALA A 65 -6.17 21.77 -15.66
N GLN A 66 -5.48 20.68 -15.30
CA GLN A 66 -5.61 19.41 -16.01
C GLN A 66 -7.04 18.84 -15.91
N ILE A 67 -7.64 18.86 -14.72
CA ILE A 67 -9.03 18.41 -14.50
C ILE A 67 -10.01 19.26 -15.30
N ALA A 68 -9.85 20.59 -15.25
CA ALA A 68 -10.69 21.53 -15.97
C ALA A 68 -10.60 21.28 -17.48
N LEU A 69 -9.39 21.11 -18.02
CA LEU A 69 -9.19 20.83 -19.44
C LEU A 69 -9.79 19.49 -19.86
N SER A 70 -9.56 18.41 -19.09
CA SER A 70 -10.15 17.11 -19.40
C SER A 70 -11.68 17.13 -19.30
N THR A 71 -12.23 17.88 -18.36
CA THR A 71 -13.68 18.06 -18.20
C THR A 71 -14.27 18.83 -19.37
N ALA A 72 -13.61 19.92 -19.79
CA ALA A 72 -14.02 20.70 -20.96
C ALA A 72 -13.99 19.86 -22.25
N MET A 73 -12.93 19.07 -22.47
CA MET A 73 -12.88 18.14 -23.61
C MET A 73 -14.00 17.10 -23.57
N PHE A 74 -14.27 16.51 -22.40
CA PHE A 74 -15.35 15.55 -22.24
C PHE A 74 -16.73 16.17 -22.51
N MET A 75 -16.98 17.40 -22.02
CA MET A 75 -18.21 18.14 -22.31
C MET A 75 -18.39 18.42 -23.79
N LEU A 76 -17.33 18.87 -24.48
CA LEU A 76 -17.38 19.15 -25.91
C LEU A 76 -17.68 17.88 -26.70
N ALA A 77 -17.08 16.74 -26.33
CA ALA A 77 -17.35 15.45 -26.96
C ALA A 77 -18.77 14.93 -26.66
N ALA A 78 -19.28 15.16 -25.45
CA ALA A 78 -20.59 14.71 -25.01
C ALA A 78 -21.73 15.70 -25.34
N TRP A 79 -21.42 16.87 -25.92
CA TRP A 79 -22.36 17.95 -26.23
C TRP A 79 -23.60 17.50 -27.02
N PRO A 80 -23.48 16.70 -28.11
CA PRO A 80 -24.67 16.31 -28.89
C PRO A 80 -25.64 15.41 -28.12
N TRP A 81 -25.18 14.68 -27.10
CA TRP A 81 -26.04 13.82 -26.28
C TRP A 81 -26.67 14.57 -25.10
N PHE A 82 -25.91 15.45 -24.44
CA PHE A 82 -26.32 16.00 -23.15
C PHE A 82 -26.87 17.44 -23.23
N SER A 83 -26.55 18.21 -24.27
CA SER A 83 -26.95 19.63 -24.39
C SER A 83 -26.71 20.38 -23.06
N TRP A 84 -27.62 21.27 -22.63
CA TRP A 84 -27.51 22.01 -21.37
C TRP A 84 -27.49 21.12 -20.12
N LYS A 85 -28.07 19.91 -20.18
CA LYS A 85 -28.05 18.95 -19.06
C LYS A 85 -26.63 18.42 -18.78
N GLY A 86 -25.69 18.61 -19.71
CA GLY A 86 -24.29 18.27 -19.54
C GLY A 86 -23.60 19.01 -18.39
N ALA A 87 -24.12 20.17 -17.97
CA ALA A 87 -23.60 20.89 -16.80
C ALA A 87 -23.70 20.04 -15.51
N VAL A 88 -24.72 19.20 -15.38
CA VAL A 88 -24.89 18.31 -14.21
C VAL A 88 -23.84 17.20 -14.20
N ALA A 89 -23.29 16.82 -15.36
CA ALA A 89 -22.26 15.77 -15.48
C ALA A 89 -20.90 16.19 -14.89
N ILE A 90 -20.68 17.47 -14.57
CA ILE A 90 -19.47 17.96 -13.90
C ILE A 90 -19.28 17.28 -12.55
N VAL A 91 -20.35 17.20 -11.76
CA VAL A 91 -20.30 16.69 -10.39
C VAL A 91 -19.84 15.23 -10.33
N PRO A 92 -20.46 14.28 -11.06
CA PRO A 92 -19.99 12.90 -11.05
C PRO A 92 -18.60 12.74 -11.68
N LEU A 93 -18.25 13.53 -12.70
CA LEU A 93 -16.91 13.48 -13.31
C LEU A 93 -15.82 13.93 -12.33
N TRP A 94 -16.08 15.02 -11.59
CA TRP A 94 -15.18 15.52 -10.56
C TRP A 94 -15.02 14.50 -9.42
N ALA A 95 -16.13 13.92 -8.95
CA ALA A 95 -16.10 12.88 -7.93
C ALA A 95 -15.29 11.65 -8.38
N ALA A 96 -15.50 11.20 -9.63
CA ALA A 96 -14.75 10.09 -10.21
C ALA A 96 -13.24 10.41 -10.29
N PHE A 97 -12.89 11.63 -10.71
CA PHE A 97 -11.50 12.08 -10.74
C PHE A 97 -10.86 12.06 -9.35
N GLU A 98 -11.56 12.58 -8.33
CA GLU A 98 -11.05 12.61 -6.96
C GLU A 98 -10.83 11.20 -6.41
N VAL A 99 -11.79 10.29 -6.64
CA VAL A 99 -11.65 8.88 -6.25
C VAL A 99 -10.47 8.23 -6.96
N PHE A 100 -10.34 8.40 -8.28
CA PHE A 100 -9.24 7.85 -9.05
C PHE A 100 -7.88 8.38 -8.58
N TYR A 101 -7.78 9.68 -8.34
CA TYR A 101 -6.56 10.30 -7.82
C TYR A 101 -6.17 9.73 -6.46
N ARG A 102 -7.13 9.62 -5.53
CA ARG A 102 -6.90 9.02 -4.20
C ARG A 102 -6.47 7.55 -4.31
N LEU A 103 -7.08 6.78 -5.21
CA LEU A 103 -6.71 5.38 -5.46
C LEU A 103 -5.29 5.25 -6.04
N ARG A 104 -4.94 6.09 -7.02
CA ARG A 104 -3.60 6.12 -7.61
C ARG A 104 -2.54 6.48 -6.57
N MET A 105 -2.81 7.47 -5.72
CA MET A 105 -1.91 7.83 -4.62
C MET A 105 -1.75 6.70 -3.60
N ARG A 106 -2.82 5.98 -3.27
CA ARG A 106 -2.74 4.78 -2.42
C ARG A 106 -1.90 3.68 -3.06
N ALA A 107 -2.11 3.40 -4.34
CA ALA A 107 -1.31 2.42 -5.07
C ALA A 107 0.19 2.79 -5.12
N ALA A 108 0.50 4.08 -5.24
CA ALA A 108 1.89 4.57 -5.22
C ALA A 108 2.58 4.38 -3.87
N LEU A 109 1.83 4.25 -2.76
CA LEU A 109 2.37 4.04 -1.42
C LEU A 109 2.63 2.57 -1.09
N ALA A 110 1.93 1.63 -1.73
CA ALA A 110 2.12 0.20 -1.50
C ALA A 110 3.53 -0.26 -1.94
N CYS A 111 4.31 -0.81 -1.01
CA CYS A 111 5.72 -1.15 -1.22
C CYS A 111 5.88 -2.28 -2.27
N PRO A 112 6.66 -2.10 -3.35
CA PRO A 112 6.81 -3.10 -4.42
C PRO A 112 7.69 -4.30 -4.02
N HIS A 113 8.48 -4.16 -2.95
CA HIS A 113 9.39 -5.20 -2.48
C HIS A 113 8.71 -6.21 -1.57
N CYS A 114 7.84 -5.75 -0.67
CA CYS A 114 7.22 -6.60 0.35
C CYS A 114 5.68 -6.57 0.33
N GLY A 115 5.05 -5.73 -0.48
CA GLY A 115 3.59 -5.59 -0.54
C GLY A 115 2.97 -4.82 0.62
N PHE A 116 3.76 -4.17 1.47
CA PHE A 116 3.24 -3.40 2.60
C PHE A 116 2.48 -2.14 2.16
N ASP A 117 1.23 -2.02 2.58
CA ASP A 117 0.41 -0.82 2.41
C ASP A 117 0.21 -0.11 3.77
N PRO A 118 0.79 1.10 3.96
CA PRO A 118 0.63 1.87 5.19
C PRO A 118 -0.84 2.23 5.50
N PHE A 119 -1.65 2.53 4.48
CA PHE A 119 -3.05 2.90 4.67
C PHE A 119 -3.88 1.70 5.11
N LEU A 120 -3.66 0.53 4.50
CA LEU A 120 -4.32 -0.70 4.90
C LEU A 120 -3.92 -1.09 6.32
N TYR A 121 -2.65 -0.92 6.69
CA TYR A 121 -2.14 -1.25 8.02
C TYR A 121 -2.71 -0.35 9.12
N LEU A 122 -2.84 0.96 8.85
CA LEU A 122 -3.49 1.90 9.79
C LEU A 122 -4.97 1.59 10.00
N ARG A 123 -5.66 1.11 8.95
CA ARG A 123 -7.09 0.76 9.01
C ARG A 123 -7.33 -0.61 9.63
N ASP A 124 -6.61 -1.63 9.18
CA ASP A 124 -6.73 -3.02 9.63
C ASP A 124 -5.39 -3.77 9.46
N ARG A 125 -4.74 -4.02 10.60
CA ARG A 125 -3.45 -4.72 10.66
C ARG A 125 -3.56 -6.17 10.20
N ALA A 126 -4.68 -6.84 10.43
CA ALA A 126 -4.87 -8.24 10.04
C ALA A 126 -4.95 -8.34 8.51
N SER A 127 -5.72 -7.46 7.88
CA SER A 127 -5.79 -7.37 6.41
C SER A 127 -4.44 -7.02 5.80
N ALA A 128 -3.69 -6.08 6.37
CA ALA A 128 -2.35 -5.74 5.88
C ALA A 128 -1.37 -6.92 5.97
N ARG A 129 -1.41 -7.71 7.05
CA ARG A 129 -0.62 -8.94 7.17
C ARG A 129 -0.97 -9.95 6.09
N ARG A 130 -2.27 -10.16 5.83
CA ARG A 130 -2.75 -11.06 4.76
C ARG A 130 -2.26 -10.61 3.38
N GLU A 131 -2.25 -9.31 3.10
CA GLU A 131 -1.78 -8.78 1.80
C GLU A 131 -0.27 -8.98 1.62
N VAL A 132 0.53 -8.75 2.68
CA VAL A 132 1.97 -9.05 2.67
C VAL A 132 2.22 -10.54 2.48
N GLU A 133 1.51 -11.41 3.20
CA GLU A 133 1.60 -12.86 3.03
C GLU A 133 1.25 -13.29 1.60
N ARG A 134 0.17 -12.74 1.02
CA ARG A 134 -0.22 -12.99 -0.37
C ARG A 134 0.86 -12.52 -1.35
N HIS A 135 1.44 -11.34 -1.13
CA HIS A 135 2.52 -10.81 -1.97
C HIS A 135 3.72 -11.75 -1.98
N TRP A 136 4.15 -12.22 -0.80
CA TRP A 136 5.26 -13.17 -0.70
C TRP A 136 4.90 -14.51 -1.34
N ARG A 137 3.72 -15.07 -1.06
CA ARG A 137 3.29 -16.33 -1.67
C ARG A 137 3.40 -16.30 -3.19
N ARG A 138 2.91 -15.24 -3.83
CA ARG A 138 3.04 -15.03 -5.28
C ARG A 138 4.50 -14.97 -5.75
N ARG A 139 5.36 -14.24 -5.02
CA ARG A 139 6.81 -14.15 -5.30
C ARG A 139 7.55 -15.49 -5.15
N PHE A 140 7.10 -16.35 -4.25
CA PHE A 140 7.65 -17.70 -4.05
C PHE A 140 7.20 -18.63 -5.17
N GLU A 141 5.92 -18.59 -5.55
CA GLU A 141 5.35 -19.31 -6.70
C GLU A 141 6.08 -18.93 -8.01
N GLU A 142 6.30 -17.64 -8.27
CA GLU A 142 7.05 -17.15 -9.44
C GLU A 142 8.49 -17.68 -9.50
N LYS A 143 9.09 -18.02 -8.35
CA LYS A 143 10.44 -18.57 -8.25
C LYS A 143 10.48 -20.10 -8.21
N GLY A 144 9.32 -20.77 -8.15
CA GLY A 144 9.24 -22.22 -7.97
C GLY A 144 9.71 -22.71 -6.60
N ILE A 145 9.76 -21.84 -5.60
CA ILE A 145 10.18 -22.19 -4.23
C ILE A 145 8.92 -22.40 -3.38
N PRO A 146 8.77 -23.52 -2.65
CA PRO A 146 7.61 -23.74 -1.80
C PRO A 146 7.54 -22.69 -0.68
N TYR A 147 6.35 -22.13 -0.46
CA TYR A 147 6.13 -21.15 0.61
C TYR A 147 6.20 -21.85 1.98
N PRO A 148 6.95 -21.32 2.97
CA PRO A 148 6.99 -21.91 4.29
C PRO A 148 5.60 -21.88 4.92
N GLU A 149 4.98 -23.04 5.12
CA GLU A 149 3.74 -23.11 5.89
C GLU A 149 4.06 -22.70 7.32
N LYS A 150 3.41 -21.64 7.81
CA LYS A 150 3.46 -21.26 9.23
C LYS A 150 3.08 -22.50 10.03
N GLY A 151 4.07 -23.11 10.66
CA GLY A 151 4.01 -24.48 11.11
C GLY A 151 2.68 -24.84 11.74
N SER A 152 2.03 -25.85 11.15
CA SER A 152 1.26 -26.83 11.93
C SER A 152 2.00 -27.04 13.23
N LYS A 153 1.37 -26.70 14.36
CA LYS A 153 1.95 -26.84 15.70
C LYS A 153 2.45 -28.27 15.83
N LYS A 154 3.74 -28.51 15.53
CA LYS A 154 4.34 -29.84 15.62
C LYS A 154 4.26 -30.23 17.09
N GLY A 155 3.31 -31.11 17.35
CA GLY A 155 3.10 -31.86 18.58
C GLY A 155 3.38 -31.08 19.86
N LYS A 156 2.30 -30.66 20.55
CA LYS A 156 2.26 -30.92 21.99
C LYS A 156 2.54 -32.43 22.12
N LYS A 157 3.79 -32.80 22.42
CA LYS A 157 4.08 -34.13 22.98
C LYS A 157 3.24 -34.20 24.23
N SER A 158 2.07 -34.85 24.15
CA SER A 158 1.35 -35.32 25.31
C SER A 158 2.35 -36.17 26.08
N ALA A 159 2.82 -35.66 27.21
CA ALA A 159 3.62 -36.44 28.14
C ALA A 159 2.85 -37.75 28.41
N PRO A 160 3.49 -38.93 28.33
CA PRO A 160 2.84 -40.15 28.76
C PRO A 160 2.47 -39.98 30.23
N SER A 161 1.16 -40.01 30.50
CA SER A 161 0.62 -40.08 31.86
C SER A 161 1.13 -41.37 32.48
N ALA A 162 2.15 -41.27 33.34
CA ALA A 162 2.54 -42.34 34.24
C ALA A 162 1.41 -42.54 35.25
N ALA A 163 0.45 -43.41 34.90
CA ALA A 163 -0.51 -43.94 35.85
C ALA A 163 0.11 -45.18 36.51
N GLN A 164 0.06 -45.13 37.83
CA GLN A 164 0.59 -46.06 38.82
C GLN A 164 -0.24 -47.33 38.93
#